data_AF-A0A520R3G0-F1
#
_entry.id   AF-A0A520R3G0-F1
#
_cell.length_a   1.000
_cell.length_b   1.000
_cell.length_c   1.000
_cell.angle_alpha   90.00
_cell.angle_beta   90.00
_cell.angle_gamma   90.00
#
_symmetry.space_group_name_H-M   'P 1'
#
loop_
_entity.id
_entity.type
_entity.pdbx_description
1 polymer ?
#
loop_
_entity_poly.entity_id
_entity_poly.type
_entity_poly.pdbx_seq_one_letter_code
_entity_poly.pdbx_strand_id
1 'polypeptide(L)'
;MQTKQICHRDHHQTALVRFSCLLINGCIPLLFTLTSTQISAEEFTEFQQTDSPAITKALGVTPKHYRQLEPSLYYLSQRYSDSLSGLSSTQRHARLVALAQFIDVKRNAVADAPVIGPGCNLIGLLDPDHGLDPKEITSLATAYDCTSTIYKKTNPSETLEDVGNKFLQSVAAAVESKNIPTTIIVLGHGLPTEIQSYHIPVDRLAKTLLTAATHTNDSSSVDLSHLTIICDDCYSADFMINLATRITDSCRTQSLPLKQLPTLIAGTNRNCVGHADVGQKFVPHFWRDVIELFYIRQPRPTKITLGDFFEKVDNMMFGYGRRPIIQGSRVVGYRLINPEMVQDPVVFVPLSDTDLDALRKALGLQEEVACDRFLDIG
;
A
#
# COMPACT_ATOMS: atom_id res chain seq x y z
N MET A 1 -31.30 -40.25 -13.73
CA MET A 1 -31.61 -40.26 -15.18
C MET A 1 -32.21 -38.91 -15.52
N GLN A 2 -31.67 -38.25 -16.56
CA GLN A 2 -32.05 -36.97 -17.17
C GLN A 2 -31.61 -35.62 -16.55
N THR A 3 -30.33 -35.30 -16.80
CA THR A 3 -29.77 -34.17 -17.59
C THR A 3 -30.39 -32.75 -17.61
N LYS A 4 -29.47 -31.81 -17.30
CA LYS A 4 -29.07 -30.55 -18.00
C LYS A 4 -30.10 -29.44 -18.22
N GLN A 5 -29.75 -28.24 -17.74
CA GLN A 5 -29.41 -27.15 -18.66
C GLN A 5 -28.41 -26.15 -18.07
N ILE A 6 -27.32 -25.99 -18.81
CA ILE A 6 -26.27 -24.98 -18.72
C ILE A 6 -26.82 -23.72 -19.39
N CYS A 7 -26.61 -22.53 -18.82
CA CYS A 7 -26.71 -21.28 -19.56
C CYS A 7 -25.47 -20.42 -19.31
N HIS A 8 -24.51 -20.55 -20.22
CA HIS A 8 -23.55 -19.51 -20.53
C HIS A 8 -24.31 -18.33 -21.15
N ARG A 9 -24.00 -17.10 -20.72
CA ARG A 9 -24.15 -15.92 -21.58
C ARG A 9 -23.01 -14.96 -21.30
N ASP A 10 -22.03 -15.01 -22.20
CA ASP A 10 -21.07 -13.96 -22.45
C ASP A 10 -21.78 -12.66 -22.81
N HIS A 11 -21.52 -11.59 -22.07
CA HIS A 11 -21.74 -10.23 -22.52
C HIS A 11 -20.46 -9.43 -22.29
N HIS A 12 -19.54 -9.55 -23.24
CA HIS A 12 -18.60 -8.49 -23.55
C HIS A 12 -19.40 -7.26 -24.01
N GLN A 13 -19.51 -6.25 -23.15
CA GLN A 13 -19.88 -4.90 -23.57
C GLN A 13 -18.66 -4.00 -23.40
N THR A 14 -17.98 -3.76 -24.52
CA THR A 14 -17.03 -2.68 -24.72
C THR A 14 -17.78 -1.34 -24.60
N ALA A 15 -17.56 -0.61 -23.51
CA ALA A 15 -18.04 0.75 -23.35
C ALA A 15 -17.20 1.69 -24.24
N LEU A 16 -17.71 2.01 -25.42
CA LEU A 16 -17.16 2.99 -26.34
C LEU A 16 -17.71 4.38 -25.95
N VAL A 17 -16.97 5.11 -25.10
CA VAL A 17 -17.33 6.48 -24.71
C VAL A 17 -17.04 7.42 -25.87
N ARG A 18 -18.09 7.91 -26.54
CA ARG A 18 -18.01 9.00 -27.52
C ARG A 18 -17.88 10.33 -26.79
N PHE A 19 -16.71 10.98 -26.90
CA PHE A 19 -16.51 12.37 -26.51
C PHE A 19 -17.00 13.31 -27.63
N SER A 20 -17.98 14.16 -27.32
CA SER A 20 -18.31 15.34 -28.14
C SER A 20 -17.54 16.54 -27.59
N CYS A 21 -16.51 16.98 -28.32
CA CYS A 21 -15.78 18.22 -28.02
C CYS A 21 -16.61 19.43 -28.47
N LEU A 22 -17.05 20.25 -27.51
CA LEU A 22 -17.40 21.65 -27.75
C LEU A 22 -16.14 22.48 -27.42
N LEU A 23 -15.45 22.90 -28.48
CA LEU A 23 -14.28 23.77 -28.41
C LEU A 23 -14.69 25.19 -28.00
N ILE A 24 -14.33 25.59 -26.78
CA ILE A 24 -14.20 27.01 -26.44
C ILE A 24 -12.71 27.34 -26.49
N ASN A 25 -12.36 28.23 -27.42
CA ASN A 25 -11.00 28.76 -27.61
C ASN A 25 -10.50 29.42 -26.32
N GLY A 26 -9.35 28.97 -25.79
CA GLY A 26 -8.56 29.78 -24.84
C GLY A 26 -8.08 29.12 -23.55
N CYS A 27 -8.15 27.81 -23.38
CA CYS A 27 -7.48 27.11 -22.27
C CYS A 27 -6.71 25.92 -22.84
N ILE A 28 -5.39 25.89 -22.64
CA ILE A 28 -4.58 24.68 -22.84
C ILE A 28 -5.02 23.72 -21.74
N PRO A 29 -5.71 22.60 -22.04
CA PRO A 29 -5.95 21.60 -21.03
C PRO A 29 -4.62 20.88 -20.81
N LEU A 30 -4.02 21.07 -19.63
CA LEU A 30 -3.06 20.13 -19.08
C LEU A 30 -3.80 18.81 -18.88
N LEU A 31 -3.75 17.95 -19.91
CA LEU A 31 -4.17 16.56 -19.85
C LEU A 31 -3.18 15.83 -18.93
N PHE A 32 -3.52 15.74 -17.65
CA PHE A 32 -2.95 14.73 -16.77
C PHE A 32 -3.60 13.39 -17.13
N THR A 33 -2.93 12.64 -18.00
CA THR A 33 -3.20 11.21 -18.14
C THR A 33 -2.65 10.51 -16.90
N LEU A 34 -3.51 10.23 -15.92
CA LEU A 34 -3.28 9.18 -14.94
C LEU A 34 -3.40 7.84 -15.67
N THR A 35 -2.38 7.48 -16.44
CA THR A 35 -2.23 6.12 -16.95
C THR A 35 -1.67 5.27 -15.82
N SER A 36 -2.56 4.73 -14.99
CA SER A 36 -2.28 3.42 -14.39
C SER A 36 -2.32 2.43 -15.55
N THR A 37 -1.17 2.19 -16.18
CA THR A 37 -1.02 1.05 -17.10
C THR A 37 -1.42 -0.20 -16.32
N GLN A 38 -2.50 -0.84 -16.76
CA GLN A 38 -2.97 -2.10 -16.21
C GLN A 38 -1.85 -3.11 -16.34
N ILE A 39 -1.21 -3.46 -15.22
CA ILE A 39 -0.15 -4.46 -15.19
C ILE A 39 -0.79 -5.83 -15.27
N SER A 40 -0.41 -6.60 -16.28
CA SER A 40 -0.89 -7.97 -16.45
C SER A 40 -0.02 -8.96 -15.65
N ALA A 41 -0.62 -10.03 -15.16
CA ALA A 41 0.13 -11.14 -14.53
C ALA A 41 1.15 -11.78 -15.50
N GLU A 42 0.95 -11.62 -16.81
CA GLU A 42 1.85 -12.10 -17.86
C GLU A 42 3.17 -11.32 -17.86
N GLU A 43 3.12 -10.00 -17.75
CA GLU A 43 4.32 -9.13 -17.72
C GLU A 43 5.17 -9.35 -16.46
N PHE A 44 4.54 -9.58 -15.30
CA PHE A 44 5.29 -9.93 -14.10
C PHE A 44 5.92 -11.32 -14.21
N THR A 45 5.20 -12.30 -14.76
CA THR A 45 5.72 -13.64 -15.01
C THR A 45 6.93 -13.61 -15.96
N GLU A 46 6.89 -12.78 -17.00
CA GLU A 46 8.01 -12.57 -17.91
C GLU A 46 9.23 -12.01 -17.18
N PHE A 47 9.05 -10.98 -16.34
CA PHE A 47 10.13 -10.43 -15.50
C PHE A 47 10.77 -11.50 -14.60
N GLN A 48 9.94 -12.32 -13.94
CA GLN A 48 10.39 -13.42 -13.08
C GLN A 48 11.20 -14.49 -13.83
N GLN A 49 10.90 -14.73 -15.10
CA GLN A 49 11.60 -15.72 -15.92
C GLN A 49 12.89 -15.18 -16.54
N THR A 50 12.89 -13.90 -16.93
CA THR A 50 13.95 -13.31 -17.76
C THR A 50 15.00 -12.58 -16.94
N ASP A 51 14.58 -11.65 -16.08
CA ASP A 51 15.47 -10.73 -15.36
C ASP A 51 15.82 -11.26 -13.96
N SER A 52 14.83 -11.78 -13.22
CA SER A 52 14.97 -12.17 -11.81
C SER A 52 16.08 -13.19 -11.49
N PRO A 53 16.32 -14.26 -12.29
CA PRO A 53 17.37 -15.23 -11.96
C PRO A 53 18.77 -14.62 -11.95
N ALA A 54 19.05 -13.71 -12.89
CA ALA A 54 20.34 -13.03 -12.95
C ALA A 54 20.47 -12.03 -11.80
N ILE A 55 19.41 -11.31 -11.45
CA ILE A 55 19.41 -10.31 -10.37
C ILE A 55 19.62 -11.00 -9.03
N THR A 56 18.87 -12.07 -8.75
CA THR A 56 19.02 -12.88 -7.53
C THR A 56 20.46 -13.37 -7.37
N LYS A 57 21.07 -13.86 -8.45
CA LYS A 57 22.45 -14.33 -8.46
C LYS A 57 23.44 -13.20 -8.16
N ALA A 58 23.23 -12.02 -8.72
CA ALA A 58 24.09 -10.86 -8.51
C ALA A 58 24.01 -10.30 -7.08
N LEU A 59 22.82 -10.32 -6.48
CA LEU A 59 22.61 -9.90 -5.08
C LEU A 59 23.20 -10.88 -4.06
N GLY A 60 23.30 -12.17 -4.40
CA GLY A 60 23.81 -13.19 -3.48
C GLY A 60 22.89 -13.46 -2.28
N VAL A 61 21.61 -13.06 -2.37
CA VAL A 61 20.63 -13.24 -1.30
C VAL A 61 19.91 -14.59 -1.39
N THR A 62 19.26 -15.00 -0.30
CA THR A 62 18.47 -16.25 -0.32
C THR A 62 17.23 -16.11 -1.21
N PRO A 63 16.68 -17.21 -1.75
CA PRO A 63 15.42 -17.15 -2.49
C PRO A 63 14.25 -16.59 -1.66
N LYS A 64 14.25 -16.78 -0.33
CA LYS A 64 13.23 -16.21 0.56
C LYS A 64 13.35 -14.67 0.57
N HIS A 65 14.57 -14.18 0.75
CA HIS A 65 14.87 -12.75 0.79
C HIS A 65 14.53 -12.05 -0.53
N TYR A 66 14.95 -12.62 -1.67
CA TYR A 66 14.66 -12.01 -2.96
C TYR A 66 13.16 -11.91 -3.26
N ARG A 67 12.36 -12.89 -2.81
CA ARG A 67 10.89 -12.86 -2.97
C ARG A 67 10.23 -11.66 -2.29
N GLN A 68 10.86 -11.11 -1.25
CA GLN A 68 10.40 -9.89 -0.56
C GLN A 68 10.82 -8.61 -1.29
N LEU A 69 11.75 -8.68 -2.26
CA LEU A 69 12.23 -7.52 -3.03
C LEU A 69 11.64 -7.49 -4.45
N GLU A 70 11.38 -8.67 -5.00
CA GLU A 70 11.04 -8.88 -6.42
C GLU A 70 9.79 -8.11 -6.88
N PRO A 71 8.66 -8.11 -6.16
CA PRO A 71 7.48 -7.35 -6.57
C PRO A 71 7.76 -5.85 -6.63
N SER A 72 8.32 -5.28 -5.56
CA SER A 72 8.66 -3.85 -5.50
C SER A 72 9.67 -3.45 -6.58
N LEU A 73 10.67 -4.30 -6.85
CA LEU A 73 11.63 -4.08 -7.93
C LEU A 73 10.96 -4.03 -9.30
N TYR A 74 10.05 -4.97 -9.57
CA TYR A 74 9.31 -4.99 -10.81
C TYR A 74 8.49 -3.70 -10.98
N TYR A 75 7.67 -3.32 -9.98
CA TYR A 75 6.85 -2.10 -10.07
C TYR A 75 7.71 -0.84 -10.19
N LEU A 76 8.84 -0.77 -9.49
CA LEU A 76 9.79 0.32 -9.62
C LEU A 76 10.38 0.41 -11.04
N SER A 77 10.70 -0.74 -11.64
CA SER A 77 11.21 -0.79 -13.01
C SER A 77 10.16 -0.34 -14.05
N GLN A 78 8.88 -0.67 -13.82
CA GLN A 78 7.77 -0.20 -14.67
C GLN A 78 7.56 1.31 -14.50
N ARG A 79 7.59 1.81 -13.26
CA ARG A 79 7.42 3.23 -12.95
C ARG A 79 8.46 4.11 -13.66
N TYR A 80 9.69 3.63 -13.76
CA TYR A 80 10.79 4.33 -14.43
C TYR A 80 11.24 3.61 -15.71
N SER A 81 10.30 3.01 -16.45
CA SER A 81 10.59 2.27 -17.70
C SER A 81 11.37 3.09 -18.72
N ASP A 82 11.08 4.38 -18.81
CA ASP A 82 11.77 5.31 -19.72
C ASP A 82 13.27 5.39 -19.41
N SER A 83 13.64 5.36 -18.13
CA SER A 83 15.05 5.34 -17.72
C SER A 83 15.74 4.05 -18.18
N LEU A 84 15.02 2.94 -18.25
CA LEU A 84 15.53 1.63 -18.66
C LEU A 84 15.48 1.40 -20.18
N SER A 85 14.74 2.24 -20.90
CA SER A 85 14.57 2.14 -22.35
C SER A 85 15.87 2.43 -23.11
N GLY A 86 16.10 1.72 -24.21
CA GLY A 86 17.29 1.93 -25.06
C GLY A 86 18.63 1.46 -24.47
N LEU A 87 18.64 0.97 -23.23
CA LEU A 87 19.84 0.39 -22.62
C LEU A 87 20.17 -0.98 -23.24
N SER A 88 21.46 -1.29 -23.34
CA SER A 88 21.88 -2.67 -23.60
C SER A 88 21.43 -3.60 -22.47
N SER A 89 21.29 -4.90 -22.75
CA SER A 89 20.93 -5.90 -21.74
C SER A 89 21.82 -5.83 -20.49
N THR A 90 23.13 -5.67 -20.67
CA THR A 90 24.09 -5.53 -19.55
C THR A 90 23.82 -4.28 -18.71
N GLN A 91 23.53 -3.13 -19.34
CA GLN A 91 23.25 -1.89 -18.63
C GLN A 91 21.90 -1.94 -17.90
N ARG A 92 20.86 -2.45 -18.56
CA ARG A 92 19.55 -2.67 -17.93
C ARG A 92 19.69 -3.58 -16.72
N HIS A 93 20.39 -4.71 -16.86
CA HIS A 93 20.63 -5.64 -15.77
C HIS A 93 21.37 -4.98 -14.59
N ALA A 94 22.44 -4.23 -14.85
CA ALA A 94 23.17 -3.51 -13.81
C ALA A 94 22.29 -2.51 -13.06
N ARG A 95 21.38 -1.80 -13.75
CA ARG A 95 20.41 -0.90 -13.10
C ARG A 95 19.39 -1.66 -12.27
N LEU A 96 18.83 -2.75 -12.77
CA LEU A 96 17.88 -3.58 -11.99
C LEU A 96 18.54 -4.13 -10.70
N VAL A 97 19.80 -4.54 -10.76
CA VAL A 97 20.55 -4.94 -9.56
C VAL A 97 20.74 -3.77 -8.59
N ALA A 98 21.09 -2.57 -9.09
CA ALA A 98 21.24 -1.38 -8.25
C ALA A 98 19.93 -0.97 -7.58
N LEU A 99 18.80 -1.06 -8.29
CA LEU A 99 17.47 -0.81 -7.74
C LEU A 99 17.09 -1.83 -6.66
N ALA A 100 17.38 -3.11 -6.87
CA ALA A 100 17.12 -4.14 -5.89
C ALA A 100 17.96 -3.93 -4.62
N GLN A 101 19.24 -3.54 -4.76
CA GLN A 101 20.10 -3.15 -3.64
C GLN A 101 19.56 -1.94 -2.90
N PHE A 102 19.05 -0.93 -3.63
CA PHE A 102 18.43 0.24 -3.02
C PHE A 102 17.22 -0.13 -2.16
N ILE A 103 16.31 -0.96 -2.67
CA ILE A 103 15.14 -1.44 -1.93
C ILE A 103 15.59 -2.21 -0.68
N ASP A 104 16.56 -3.12 -0.81
CA ASP A 104 17.07 -3.92 0.30
C ASP A 104 17.71 -3.06 1.41
N VAL A 105 18.55 -2.11 1.04
CA VAL A 105 19.13 -1.13 1.98
C VAL A 105 18.04 -0.33 2.66
N LYS A 106 17.01 0.10 1.92
CA LYS A 106 15.91 0.88 2.49
C LYS A 106 15.07 0.05 3.46
N ARG A 107 14.73 -1.21 3.14
CA ARG A 107 14.04 -2.14 4.05
C ARG A 107 14.81 -2.30 5.36
N ASN A 108 16.12 -2.51 5.28
CA ASN A 108 16.97 -2.64 6.46
C ASN A 108 17.01 -1.34 7.28
N ALA A 109 17.11 -0.18 6.63
CA ALA A 109 17.18 1.11 7.31
C ALA A 109 15.89 1.47 8.08
N VAL A 110 14.74 0.97 7.65
CA VAL A 110 13.43 1.25 8.28
C VAL A 110 12.89 0.07 9.08
N ALA A 111 13.61 -1.05 9.17
CA ALA A 111 13.12 -2.29 9.78
C ALA A 111 12.64 -2.08 11.24
N ASP A 112 13.34 -1.26 12.02
CA ASP A 112 13.00 -1.00 13.44
C ASP A 112 11.89 0.05 13.64
N ALA A 113 11.40 0.66 12.56
CA ALA A 113 10.36 1.69 12.62
C ALA A 113 9.08 1.09 13.22
N PRO A 114 8.55 1.67 14.31
CA PRO A 114 7.38 1.14 14.99
C PRO A 114 6.12 1.38 14.15
N VAL A 115 5.32 0.33 14.00
CA VAL A 115 3.96 0.39 13.41
C VAL A 115 2.91 0.37 14.53
N ILE A 116 3.04 -0.56 15.50
CA ILE A 116 2.18 -0.60 16.68
C ILE A 116 3.06 -0.90 17.88
N GLY A 117 2.92 -0.16 18.97
CA GLY A 117 3.72 -0.39 20.18
C GLY A 117 3.35 0.55 21.31
N PRO A 118 4.03 0.43 22.46
CA PRO A 118 3.70 1.18 23.67
C PRO A 118 3.63 2.69 23.42
N GLY A 119 2.54 3.31 23.87
CA GLY A 119 2.29 4.75 23.73
C GLY A 119 1.81 5.20 22.34
N CYS A 120 1.63 4.29 21.39
CA CYS A 120 1.00 4.59 20.10
C CYS A 120 -0.51 4.82 20.26
N ASN A 121 -1.08 5.69 19.43
CA ASN A 121 -2.53 5.85 19.30
C ASN A 121 -3.04 5.08 18.06
N LEU A 122 -4.11 4.30 18.21
CA LEU A 122 -4.74 3.56 17.12
C LEU A 122 -6.09 4.18 16.74
N ILE A 123 -6.25 4.57 15.48
CA ILE A 123 -7.51 5.12 14.96
C ILE A 123 -8.06 4.12 13.93
N GLY A 124 -9.15 3.45 14.26
CA GLY A 124 -9.79 2.47 13.37
C GLY A 124 -10.99 3.03 12.63
N LEU A 125 -11.14 2.72 11.34
CA LEU A 125 -12.37 2.88 10.57
C LEU A 125 -12.76 1.51 10.00
N LEU A 126 -13.90 0.98 10.44
CA LEU A 126 -14.37 -0.34 10.04
C LEU A 126 -15.60 -0.23 9.15
N ASP A 127 -15.66 -1.06 8.11
CA ASP A 127 -16.82 -1.19 7.24
C ASP A 127 -18.14 -1.29 8.03
N PRO A 128 -19.23 -0.64 7.60
CA PRO A 128 -20.54 -0.80 8.23
C PRO A 128 -21.08 -2.23 8.16
N ASP A 129 -20.63 -3.04 7.20
CA ASP A 129 -21.06 -4.42 7.02
C ASP A 129 -20.76 -5.27 8.26
N HIS A 130 -21.56 -6.31 8.41
CA HIS A 130 -21.43 -7.24 9.52
C HIS A 130 -20.12 -8.01 9.43
N GLY A 131 -19.44 -8.18 10.58
CA GLY A 131 -18.35 -9.14 10.72
C GLY A 131 -16.99 -8.56 11.10
N LEU A 132 -16.74 -7.26 10.86
CA LEU A 132 -15.62 -6.53 11.47
C LEU A 132 -16.02 -6.02 12.86
N ASP A 133 -15.41 -6.59 13.89
CA ASP A 133 -15.67 -6.23 15.29
C ASP A 133 -14.63 -5.20 15.78
N PRO A 134 -15.04 -4.02 16.31
CA PRO A 134 -14.15 -3.08 16.98
C PRO A 134 -13.23 -3.73 18.04
N LYS A 135 -13.64 -4.86 18.61
CA LYS A 135 -12.85 -5.64 19.57
C LYS A 135 -11.48 -6.09 19.02
N GLU A 136 -11.36 -6.32 17.71
CA GLU A 136 -10.12 -6.81 17.10
C GLU A 136 -8.99 -5.77 17.19
N ILE A 137 -9.27 -4.50 16.86
CA ILE A 137 -8.30 -3.41 16.99
C ILE A 137 -8.09 -3.04 18.47
N THR A 138 -9.16 -2.94 19.27
CA THR A 138 -9.04 -2.54 20.68
C THR A 138 -8.29 -3.57 21.54
N SER A 139 -8.44 -4.87 21.26
CA SER A 139 -7.69 -5.93 21.95
C SER A 139 -6.21 -5.91 21.57
N LEU A 140 -5.92 -5.68 20.29
CA LEU A 140 -4.54 -5.47 19.83
C LEU A 140 -3.93 -4.24 20.52
N ALA A 141 -4.64 -3.10 20.52
CA ALA A 141 -4.20 -1.88 21.19
C ALA A 141 -3.83 -2.12 22.66
N THR A 142 -4.72 -2.79 23.39
CA THR A 142 -4.51 -3.13 24.80
C THR A 142 -3.30 -4.03 25.00
N ALA A 143 -3.07 -5.00 24.11
CA ALA A 143 -1.94 -5.93 24.21
C ALA A 143 -0.57 -5.26 23.98
N TYR A 144 -0.54 -4.07 23.39
CA TYR A 144 0.66 -3.32 23.05
C TYR A 144 0.75 -1.97 23.78
N ASP A 145 -0.02 -1.78 24.87
CA ASP A 145 -0.06 -0.54 25.65
C ASP A 145 -0.33 0.73 24.82
N CYS A 146 -1.25 0.61 23.84
CA CYS A 146 -1.71 1.69 22.98
C CYS A 146 -3.03 2.29 23.47
N THR A 147 -3.33 3.54 23.08
CA THR A 147 -4.70 4.05 23.10
C THR A 147 -5.43 3.67 21.81
N SER A 148 -6.76 3.63 21.81
CA SER A 148 -7.50 3.37 20.58
C SER A 148 -8.86 4.06 20.52
N THR A 149 -9.22 4.57 19.33
CA THR A 149 -10.57 5.07 19.00
C THR A 149 -11.05 4.40 17.71
N ILE A 150 -12.19 3.72 17.75
CA ILE A 150 -12.72 2.96 16.60
C ILE A 150 -14.04 3.55 16.13
N TYR A 151 -14.12 3.80 14.82
CA TYR A 151 -15.28 4.29 14.12
C TYR A 151 -15.90 3.16 13.31
N LYS A 152 -17.16 2.86 13.61
CA LYS A 152 -17.99 1.94 12.83
C LYS A 152 -19.43 2.40 12.95
N LYS A 153 -20.16 2.50 11.83
CA LYS A 153 -21.60 2.71 11.88
C LYS A 153 -22.26 1.46 12.48
N THR A 154 -22.75 1.56 13.71
CA THR A 154 -23.41 0.43 14.40
C THR A 154 -24.89 0.69 14.65
N ASN A 155 -25.31 1.95 14.66
CA ASN A 155 -26.70 2.35 14.88
C ASN A 155 -27.38 2.71 13.54
N PRO A 156 -28.64 2.30 13.29
CA PRO A 156 -29.43 2.74 12.13
C PRO A 156 -29.63 4.25 12.04
N SER A 157 -29.61 4.98 13.16
CA SER A 157 -29.81 6.43 13.20
C SER A 157 -28.57 7.27 12.86
N GLU A 158 -27.37 6.68 12.87
CA GLU A 158 -26.15 7.36 12.42
C GLU A 158 -26.10 7.36 10.88
N THR A 159 -25.56 8.40 10.27
CA THR A 159 -25.24 8.38 8.83
C THR A 159 -23.79 7.92 8.62
N LEU A 160 -23.49 7.36 7.44
CA LEU A 160 -22.10 7.06 7.06
C LEU A 160 -21.25 8.34 7.05
N GLU A 161 -21.82 9.45 6.60
CA GLU A 161 -21.15 10.74 6.57
C GLU A 161 -20.77 11.22 7.98
N ASP A 162 -21.64 11.08 8.98
CA ASP A 162 -21.35 11.48 10.36
C ASP A 162 -20.20 10.66 10.95
N VAL A 163 -20.21 9.34 10.75
CA VAL A 163 -19.13 8.45 11.22
C VAL A 163 -17.83 8.80 10.51
N GLY A 164 -17.86 8.98 9.19
CA GLY A 164 -16.70 9.40 8.40
C GLY A 164 -16.15 10.76 8.82
N ASN A 165 -17.01 11.74 9.14
CA ASN A 165 -16.61 13.04 9.66
C ASN A 165 -15.91 12.93 11.01
N LYS A 166 -16.46 12.15 11.96
CA LYS A 166 -15.83 11.92 13.27
C LYS A 166 -14.48 11.22 13.13
N PHE A 167 -14.36 10.26 12.19
CA PHE A 167 -13.09 9.63 11.88
C PHE A 167 -12.05 10.65 11.37
N LEU A 168 -12.41 11.47 10.38
CA LEU A 168 -11.51 12.49 9.84
C LEU A 168 -11.12 13.56 10.87
N GLN A 169 -12.01 13.88 11.82
CA GLN A 169 -11.67 14.76 12.96
C GLN A 169 -10.58 14.14 13.84
N SER A 170 -10.64 12.84 14.13
CA SER A 170 -9.58 12.16 14.88
C SER A 170 -8.28 12.03 14.09
N VAL A 171 -8.36 11.83 12.78
CA VAL A 171 -7.17 11.88 11.90
C VAL A 171 -6.52 13.27 11.97
N ALA A 172 -7.30 14.34 11.88
CA ALA A 172 -6.79 15.71 12.01
C ALA A 172 -6.14 15.95 13.39
N ALA A 173 -6.79 15.54 14.48
CA ALA A 173 -6.24 15.67 15.83
C ALA A 173 -4.92 14.89 16.01
N ALA A 174 -4.79 13.72 15.37
CA ALA A 174 -3.55 12.95 15.37
C ALA A 174 -2.42 13.65 14.61
N VAL A 175 -2.72 14.30 13.47
CA VAL A 175 -1.74 15.10 12.74
C VAL A 175 -1.22 16.26 13.60
N GLU A 176 -2.11 16.94 14.33
CA GLU A 176 -1.76 18.06 15.22
C GLU A 176 -0.94 17.58 16.42
N SER A 177 -1.18 16.36 16.89
CA SER A 177 -0.49 15.72 18.02
C SER A 177 0.86 15.10 17.63
N LYS A 178 1.74 15.88 16.99
CA LYS A 178 3.05 15.47 16.42
C LYS A 178 3.96 14.60 17.31
N ASN A 179 3.76 14.63 18.62
CA ASN A 179 4.55 13.88 19.60
C ASN A 179 3.99 12.49 19.94
N ILE A 180 2.84 12.11 19.38
CA ILE A 180 2.19 10.83 19.62
C ILE A 180 2.20 10.03 18.32
N PRO A 181 3.04 8.98 18.21
CA PRO A 181 2.96 8.04 17.09
C PRO A 181 1.53 7.54 16.94
N THR A 182 0.99 7.60 15.73
CA THR A 182 -0.39 7.19 15.47
C THR A 182 -0.46 6.25 14.28
N THR A 183 -1.20 5.17 14.44
CA THR A 183 -1.50 4.22 13.38
C THR A 183 -2.99 4.24 13.06
N ILE A 184 -3.30 4.65 11.83
CA ILE A 184 -4.65 4.72 11.27
C ILE A 184 -4.89 3.39 10.56
N ILE A 185 -5.99 2.71 10.87
CA ILE A 185 -6.34 1.40 10.31
C ILE A 185 -7.72 1.50 9.66
N VAL A 186 -7.80 1.23 8.36
CA VAL A 186 -9.05 1.21 7.59
C VAL A 186 -9.29 -0.22 7.11
N LEU A 187 -10.41 -0.83 7.49
CA LEU A 187 -10.77 -2.19 7.10
C LEU A 187 -12.13 -2.18 6.42
N GLY A 188 -12.23 -2.64 5.17
CA GLY A 188 -13.52 -2.66 4.47
C GLY A 188 -13.46 -2.73 2.95
N HIS A 189 -14.41 -2.04 2.32
CA HIS A 189 -14.47 -1.89 0.87
C HIS A 189 -13.74 -0.63 0.40
N GLY A 190 -13.01 -0.77 -0.70
CA GLY A 190 -12.11 0.25 -1.22
C GLY A 190 -12.21 0.39 -2.73
N LEU A 191 -11.92 1.60 -3.20
CA LEU A 191 -11.69 1.94 -4.59
C LEU A 191 -10.33 2.63 -4.70
N PRO A 192 -9.71 2.67 -5.90
CA PRO A 192 -8.43 3.34 -6.08
C PRO A 192 -8.40 4.81 -5.62
N THR A 193 -9.55 5.47 -5.51
CA THR A 193 -9.65 6.90 -5.18
C THR A 193 -10.52 7.19 -3.96
N GLU A 194 -10.99 6.17 -3.24
CA GLU A 194 -12.01 6.34 -2.19
C GLU A 194 -12.01 5.19 -1.17
N ILE A 195 -12.08 5.52 0.13
CA ILE A 195 -12.53 4.57 1.15
C ILE A 195 -14.05 4.44 0.95
N GLN A 196 -14.44 3.41 0.20
CA GLN A 196 -15.78 3.27 -0.37
C GLN A 196 -16.85 3.15 0.72
N SER A 197 -16.54 2.45 1.81
CA SER A 197 -17.45 2.20 2.94
C SER A 197 -18.08 3.46 3.54
N TYR A 198 -17.40 4.61 3.45
CA TYR A 198 -17.82 5.86 4.10
C TYR A 198 -17.81 7.07 3.16
N HIS A 199 -17.66 6.85 1.85
CA HIS A 199 -17.53 7.91 0.87
C HIS A 199 -16.48 8.96 1.24
N ILE A 200 -15.25 8.50 1.51
CA ILE A 200 -14.11 9.37 1.79
C ILE A 200 -13.14 9.31 0.60
N PRO A 201 -13.22 10.26 -0.34
CA PRO A 201 -12.26 10.35 -1.42
C PRO A 201 -10.85 10.64 -0.92
N VAL A 202 -9.84 10.21 -1.68
CA VAL A 202 -8.42 10.56 -1.49
C VAL A 202 -8.25 12.06 -1.26
N ASP A 203 -8.90 12.88 -2.07
CA ASP A 203 -8.83 14.35 -1.98
C ASP A 203 -9.29 14.88 -0.61
N ARG A 204 -10.32 14.27 -0.02
CA ARG A 204 -10.86 14.66 1.28
C ARG A 204 -9.91 14.28 2.41
N LEU A 205 -9.34 13.07 2.36
CA LEU A 205 -8.34 12.64 3.34
C LEU A 205 -7.05 13.46 3.23
N ALA A 206 -6.51 13.66 2.03
CA ALA A 206 -5.32 14.48 1.79
C ALA A 206 -5.54 15.92 2.29
N LYS A 207 -6.69 16.53 1.98
CA LYS A 207 -7.03 17.87 2.49
C LYS A 207 -7.08 17.90 4.02
N THR A 208 -7.65 16.87 4.65
CA THR A 208 -7.72 16.76 6.12
C THR A 208 -6.32 16.75 6.73
N LEU A 209 -5.42 15.90 6.22
CA LEU A 209 -4.03 15.80 6.67
C LEU A 209 -3.29 17.13 6.52
N LEU A 210 -3.39 17.78 5.35
CA LEU A 210 -2.69 19.03 5.05
C LEU A 210 -3.21 20.21 5.86
N THR A 211 -4.53 20.30 6.02
CA THR A 211 -5.17 21.36 6.80
C THR A 211 -4.74 21.26 8.26
N ALA A 212 -4.79 20.05 8.84
CA ALA A 212 -4.35 19.82 10.22
C ALA A 212 -2.84 20.09 10.39
N ALA A 213 -2.00 19.68 9.43
CA ALA A 213 -0.55 19.90 9.49
C ALA A 213 -0.14 21.38 9.43
N THR A 214 -1.00 22.25 8.89
CA THR A 214 -0.76 23.69 8.74
C THR A 214 -1.41 24.54 9.83
N HIS A 215 -2.39 24.01 10.58
CA HIS A 215 -3.01 24.72 11.70
C HIS A 215 -2.10 24.87 12.94
N THR A 216 -1.07 24.04 13.07
CA THR A 216 -0.13 24.18 14.19
C THR A 216 0.75 25.41 13.94
N ASN A 217 0.66 26.44 14.79
CA ASN A 217 1.36 27.75 14.66
C ASN A 217 2.90 27.68 14.51
N ASP A 218 3.49 26.49 14.62
CA ASP A 218 4.93 26.23 14.53
C ASP A 218 5.39 25.55 13.22
N SER A 219 4.50 25.14 12.30
CA SER A 219 4.94 24.42 11.07
C SER A 219 5.19 25.33 9.89
N SER A 220 6.46 25.66 9.66
CA SER A 220 6.96 26.10 8.35
C SER A 220 7.01 24.96 7.31
N SER A 221 6.64 23.72 7.70
CA SER A 221 6.68 22.53 6.84
C SER A 221 5.65 21.47 7.27
N VAL A 222 5.11 20.73 6.31
CA VAL A 222 4.27 19.55 6.51
C VAL A 222 5.15 18.35 6.87
N ASP A 223 4.98 17.81 8.08
CA ASP A 223 5.66 16.62 8.57
C ASP A 223 4.61 15.62 9.08
N LEU A 224 4.52 14.47 8.42
CA LEU A 224 3.59 13.39 8.73
C LEU A 224 4.33 12.11 9.17
N SER A 225 5.60 12.23 9.56
CA SER A 225 6.47 11.10 9.92
C SER A 225 6.01 10.28 11.12
N HIS A 226 5.17 10.85 11.99
CA HIS A 226 4.61 10.17 13.15
C HIS A 226 3.37 9.32 12.82
N LEU A 227 2.92 9.32 11.55
CA LEU A 227 1.74 8.59 11.10
C LEU A 227 2.12 7.34 10.30
N THR A 228 1.46 6.23 10.63
CA THR A 228 1.33 5.06 9.76
C THR A 228 -0.12 4.88 9.35
N ILE A 229 -0.40 4.64 8.08
CA ILE A 229 -1.76 4.37 7.58
C ILE A 229 -1.79 2.95 7.00
N ILE A 230 -2.67 2.12 7.53
CA ILE A 230 -2.91 0.76 7.08
C ILE A 230 -4.31 0.71 6.46
N CYS A 231 -4.42 0.35 5.19
CA CYS A 231 -5.70 0.02 4.56
C CYS A 231 -5.71 -1.45 4.18
N ASP A 232 -6.72 -2.17 4.64
CA ASP A 232 -7.05 -3.52 4.19
C ASP A 232 -8.42 -3.52 3.53
N ASP A 233 -8.40 -3.10 2.28
CA ASP A 233 -9.54 -3.00 1.38
C ASP A 233 -9.13 -3.29 -0.07
N CYS A 234 -10.10 -3.40 -0.97
CA CYS A 234 -9.82 -3.54 -2.39
C CYS A 234 -9.05 -2.31 -2.91
N TYR A 235 -8.04 -2.53 -3.76
CA TYR A 235 -7.23 -1.46 -4.36
C TYR A 235 -6.46 -0.58 -3.36
N SER A 236 -6.18 -1.09 -2.16
CA SER A 236 -5.50 -0.34 -1.09
C SER A 236 -4.15 0.24 -1.55
N ALA A 237 -3.35 -0.50 -2.34
CA ALA A 237 -2.09 0.03 -2.88
C ALA A 237 -2.32 1.22 -3.84
N ASP A 238 -3.34 1.16 -4.70
CA ASP A 238 -3.65 2.26 -5.61
C ASP A 238 -4.16 3.49 -4.84
N PHE A 239 -5.00 3.27 -3.82
CA PHE A 239 -5.44 4.32 -2.91
C PHE A 239 -4.25 5.02 -2.22
N MET A 240 -3.28 4.25 -1.72
CA MET A 240 -2.08 4.79 -1.07
C MET A 240 -1.19 5.59 -2.04
N ILE A 241 -1.00 5.08 -3.27
CA ILE A 241 -0.27 5.81 -4.32
C ILE A 241 -0.96 7.14 -4.62
N ASN A 242 -2.29 7.12 -4.80
CA ASN A 242 -3.07 8.32 -5.09
C ASN A 242 -3.03 9.31 -3.91
N LEU A 243 -3.09 8.82 -2.66
CA LEU A 243 -3.00 9.64 -1.46
C LEU A 243 -1.64 10.33 -1.34
N ALA A 244 -0.53 9.57 -1.45
CA ALA A 244 0.82 10.12 -1.36
C ALA A 244 1.11 11.13 -2.49
N THR A 245 0.67 10.82 -3.71
CA THR A 245 0.75 11.71 -4.87
C THR A 245 -0.03 12.99 -4.61
N ARG A 246 -1.28 12.88 -4.14
CA ARG A 246 -2.12 14.05 -3.88
C ARG A 246 -1.56 14.96 -2.78
N ILE A 247 -1.00 14.39 -1.72
CA ILE A 247 -0.34 15.16 -0.66
C ILE A 247 0.86 15.91 -1.23
N THR A 248 1.72 15.22 -2.00
CA THR A 248 2.93 15.79 -2.61
C THR A 248 2.59 16.93 -3.57
N ASP A 249 1.64 16.71 -4.48
CA ASP A 249 1.20 17.70 -5.46
C ASP A 249 0.53 18.91 -4.83
N SER A 250 -0.29 18.67 -3.79
CA SER A 250 -0.95 19.74 -3.05
C SER A 250 0.06 20.62 -2.31
N CYS A 251 1.07 20.01 -1.67
CA CYS A 251 2.15 20.75 -1.03
C CYS A 251 2.90 21.62 -2.04
N ARG A 252 3.31 21.03 -3.18
CA ARG A 252 3.98 21.74 -4.27
C ARG A 252 3.14 22.91 -4.80
N THR A 253 1.86 22.68 -5.07
CA THR A 253 0.94 23.71 -5.59
C THR A 253 0.74 24.86 -4.60
N GLN A 254 0.69 24.55 -3.31
CA GLN A 254 0.51 25.54 -2.24
C GLN A 254 1.85 26.14 -1.76
N SER A 255 2.98 25.77 -2.37
CA SER A 255 4.32 26.15 -1.90
C SER A 255 4.59 25.81 -0.43
N LEU A 256 3.99 24.72 0.06
CA LEU A 256 4.22 24.19 1.40
C LEU A 256 5.42 23.23 1.38
N PRO A 257 6.47 23.45 2.19
CA PRO A 257 7.58 22.51 2.30
C PRO A 257 7.08 21.17 2.87
N LEU A 258 7.20 20.08 2.10
CA LEU A 258 6.90 18.73 2.56
C LEU A 258 8.18 18.09 3.11
N LYS A 259 8.26 17.95 4.43
CA LYS A 259 9.39 17.32 5.11
C LYS A 259 9.32 15.80 5.00
N GLN A 260 8.17 15.20 5.32
CA GLN A 260 8.01 13.75 5.27
C GLN A 260 6.54 13.35 5.08
N LEU A 261 6.32 12.35 4.23
CA LEU A 261 5.03 11.65 4.07
C LEU A 261 4.83 10.62 5.20
N PRO A 262 3.59 10.18 5.46
CA PRO A 262 3.34 9.03 6.34
C PRO A 262 3.94 7.74 5.74
N THR A 263 4.16 6.74 6.59
CA THR A 263 4.34 5.35 6.13
C THR A 263 2.98 4.78 5.76
N LEU A 264 2.87 4.09 4.63
CA LEU A 264 1.61 3.53 4.13
C LEU A 264 1.75 2.02 3.96
N ILE A 265 0.78 1.27 4.46
CA ILE A 265 0.71 -0.19 4.35
C ILE A 265 -0.63 -0.55 3.70
N ALA A 266 -0.57 -1.26 2.60
CA ALA A 266 -1.71 -1.73 1.83
C ALA A 266 -1.82 -3.25 1.96
N GLY A 267 -3.00 -3.74 2.37
CA GLY A 267 -3.30 -5.17 2.48
C GLY A 267 -3.50 -5.86 1.14
N THR A 268 -3.69 -5.09 0.07
CA THR A 268 -3.91 -5.56 -1.30
C THR A 268 -2.97 -4.87 -2.28
N ASN A 269 -2.47 -5.63 -3.25
CA ASN A 269 -1.59 -5.10 -4.28
C ASN A 269 -2.34 -4.20 -5.29
N ARG A 270 -1.58 -3.55 -6.17
CA ARG A 270 -2.09 -2.68 -7.22
C ARG A 270 -3.07 -3.41 -8.12
N ASN A 271 -4.17 -2.75 -8.47
CA ASN A 271 -5.21 -3.27 -9.33
C ASN A 271 -5.78 -4.62 -8.88
N CYS A 272 -5.79 -4.88 -7.57
CA CYS A 272 -6.25 -6.13 -6.99
C CYS A 272 -7.41 -5.90 -6.03
N VAL A 273 -8.37 -6.81 -6.06
CA VAL A 273 -9.43 -6.91 -5.05
C VAL A 273 -8.91 -7.67 -3.84
N GLY A 274 -9.32 -7.24 -2.65
CA GLY A 274 -9.04 -7.96 -1.42
C GLY A 274 -9.94 -9.18 -1.29
N HIS A 275 -9.43 -10.24 -0.67
CA HIS A 275 -10.24 -11.40 -0.31
C HIS A 275 -10.46 -11.46 1.19
N ALA A 276 -11.63 -11.91 1.56
CA ALA A 276 -12.05 -12.08 2.93
C ALA A 276 -12.67 -13.45 3.12
N ASP A 277 -12.53 -14.01 4.33
CA ASP A 277 -13.43 -15.07 4.75
C ASP A 277 -14.80 -14.45 5.02
N VAL A 278 -15.81 -14.88 4.26
CA VAL A 278 -17.19 -14.41 4.43
C VAL A 278 -18.01 -15.51 5.08
N GLY A 279 -18.42 -15.27 6.34
CA GLY A 279 -19.24 -16.17 7.14
C GLY A 279 -20.00 -15.43 8.24
N GLN A 280 -19.93 -15.88 9.49
CA GLN A 280 -20.41 -15.08 10.64
C GLN A 280 -19.56 -13.82 10.88
N LYS A 281 -18.31 -13.83 10.39
CA LYS A 281 -17.40 -12.68 10.39
C LYS A 281 -17.00 -12.36 8.95
N PHE A 282 -16.62 -11.11 8.75
CA PHE A 282 -15.99 -10.56 7.56
C PHE A 282 -14.62 -10.13 8.03
N VAL A 283 -13.59 -10.88 7.65
CA VAL A 283 -12.21 -10.56 8.02
C VAL A 283 -11.37 -10.64 6.75
N PRO A 284 -10.87 -9.50 6.25
CA PRO A 284 -9.95 -9.52 5.13
C PRO A 284 -8.65 -10.24 5.52
N HIS A 285 -8.07 -10.96 4.56
CA HIS A 285 -7.00 -11.93 4.84
C HIS A 285 -5.77 -11.28 5.47
N PHE A 286 -5.41 -10.08 5.03
CA PHE A 286 -4.27 -9.36 5.56
C PHE A 286 -4.46 -9.03 7.05
N TRP A 287 -5.59 -8.44 7.44
CA TRP A 287 -5.86 -8.11 8.82
C TRP A 287 -5.98 -9.36 9.70
N ARG A 288 -6.58 -10.43 9.18
CA ARG A 288 -6.60 -11.74 9.85
C ARG A 288 -5.17 -12.19 10.19
N ASP A 289 -4.25 -12.11 9.23
CA ASP A 289 -2.88 -12.58 9.40
C ASP A 289 -2.08 -11.67 10.34
N VAL A 290 -2.32 -10.35 10.32
CA VAL A 290 -1.79 -9.41 11.32
C VAL A 290 -2.23 -9.80 12.74
N ILE A 291 -3.52 -10.08 12.95
CA ILE A 291 -4.06 -10.51 14.26
C ILE A 291 -3.48 -11.87 14.67
N GLU A 292 -3.44 -12.84 13.76
CA GLU A 292 -2.87 -14.16 14.02
C GLU A 292 -1.40 -14.07 14.44
N LEU A 293 -0.59 -13.33 13.70
CA LEU A 293 0.85 -13.22 13.92
C LEU A 293 1.22 -12.41 15.15
N PHE A 294 0.49 -11.34 15.45
CA PHE A 294 0.91 -10.36 16.45
C PHE A 294 0.04 -10.32 17.70
N TYR A 295 -1.15 -10.92 17.70
CA TYR A 295 -2.01 -10.98 18.88
C TYR A 295 -2.25 -12.41 19.37
N ILE A 296 -2.53 -13.36 18.48
CA ILE A 296 -2.85 -14.74 18.86
C ILE A 296 -1.58 -15.51 19.22
N ARG A 297 -0.58 -15.52 18.33
CA ARG A 297 0.68 -16.25 18.55
C ARG A 297 1.50 -15.69 19.71
N GLN A 298 2.12 -16.60 20.46
CA GLN A 298 2.99 -16.29 21.60
C GLN A 298 4.42 -16.81 21.34
N PRO A 299 5.46 -16.13 21.87
CA PRO A 299 5.40 -14.85 22.57
C PRO A 299 5.14 -13.68 21.60
N ARG A 300 4.37 -12.69 22.06
CA ARG A 300 4.18 -11.44 21.31
C ARG A 300 5.47 -10.60 21.34
N PRO A 301 5.83 -9.90 20.25
CA PRO A 301 6.88 -8.90 20.31
C PRO A 301 6.47 -7.73 21.21
N THR A 302 7.43 -6.97 21.72
CA THR A 302 7.15 -5.78 22.56
C THR A 302 6.58 -4.60 21.75
N LYS A 303 6.88 -4.55 20.46
CA LYS A 303 6.31 -3.65 19.45
C LYS A 303 6.29 -4.38 18.11
N ILE A 304 5.31 -4.06 17.28
CA ILE A 304 5.23 -4.48 15.87
C ILE A 304 5.98 -3.42 15.04
N THR A 305 6.93 -3.87 14.24
CA THR A 305 7.79 -3.01 13.41
C THR A 305 7.58 -3.27 11.92
N LEU A 306 8.11 -2.40 11.04
CA LEU A 306 8.11 -2.69 9.60
C LEU A 306 8.88 -3.97 9.27
N GLY A 307 9.99 -4.24 9.98
CA GLY A 307 10.72 -5.50 9.89
C GLY A 307 9.86 -6.73 10.21
N ASP A 308 8.92 -6.61 11.15
CA ASP A 308 7.95 -7.68 11.44
C ASP A 308 6.95 -7.88 10.29
N PHE A 309 6.47 -6.82 9.65
CA PHE A 309 5.63 -6.94 8.45
C PHE A 309 6.40 -7.65 7.33
N PHE A 310 7.61 -7.17 7.06
CA PHE A 310 8.53 -7.72 6.07
C PHE A 310 8.80 -9.21 6.29
N GLU A 311 9.08 -9.63 7.53
CA GLU A 311 9.47 -11.00 7.81
C GLU A 311 8.31 -11.96 8.08
N LYS A 312 7.18 -11.47 8.60
CA LYS A 312 6.09 -12.35 9.05
C LYS A 312 4.87 -12.22 8.16
N VAL A 313 4.39 -11.00 7.93
CA VAL A 313 3.16 -10.76 7.17
C VAL A 313 3.38 -11.07 5.70
N ASP A 314 4.42 -10.52 5.06
CA ASP A 314 4.72 -10.80 3.64
C ASP A 314 4.83 -12.32 3.39
N ASN A 315 5.55 -13.02 4.27
CA ASN A 315 5.76 -14.47 4.13
C ASN A 315 4.47 -15.28 4.33
N MET A 316 3.58 -14.84 5.21
CA MET A 316 2.29 -15.50 5.42
C MET A 316 1.35 -15.24 4.23
N MET A 317 1.28 -13.99 3.78
CA MET A 317 0.44 -13.54 2.66
C MET A 317 0.91 -14.11 1.31
N PHE A 318 2.21 -14.34 1.13
CA PHE A 318 2.75 -14.92 -0.11
C PHE A 318 2.15 -16.28 -0.47
N GLY A 319 1.60 -17.00 0.52
CA GLY A 319 0.92 -18.28 0.32
C GLY A 319 -0.43 -18.18 -0.40
N TYR A 320 -1.12 -17.03 -0.40
CA TYR A 320 -2.41 -16.93 -1.09
C TYR A 320 -2.22 -17.01 -2.61
N GLY A 321 -3.04 -17.84 -3.26
CA GLY A 321 -2.91 -18.11 -4.69
C GLY A 321 -1.70 -18.96 -5.10
N ARG A 322 -0.86 -19.37 -4.15
CA ARG A 322 0.40 -20.09 -4.41
C ARG A 322 0.53 -21.35 -3.58
N ARG A 323 1.08 -22.40 -4.18
CA ARG A 323 1.41 -23.65 -3.47
C ARG A 323 2.91 -23.71 -3.17
N PRO A 324 3.35 -23.96 -1.92
CA PRO A 324 4.76 -24.16 -1.64
C PRO A 324 5.28 -25.41 -2.37
N ILE A 325 6.48 -25.30 -2.94
CA ILE A 325 7.26 -26.40 -3.48
C ILE A 325 8.19 -26.86 -2.36
N ILE A 326 7.98 -28.09 -1.90
CA ILE A 326 8.71 -28.67 -0.77
C ILE A 326 9.74 -29.67 -1.29
N GLN A 327 10.99 -29.54 -0.86
CA GLN A 327 12.05 -30.53 -1.06
C GLN A 327 12.60 -30.95 0.31
N GLY A 328 12.45 -32.23 0.67
CA GLY A 328 12.72 -32.69 2.03
C GLY A 328 11.81 -32.00 3.04
N SER A 329 12.40 -31.29 4.00
CA SER A 329 11.69 -30.52 5.03
C SER A 329 11.65 -29.01 4.78
N ARG A 330 12.06 -28.53 3.59
CA ARG A 330 12.20 -27.10 3.29
C ARG A 330 11.29 -26.66 2.14
N VAL A 331 10.69 -25.48 2.28
CA VAL A 331 10.04 -24.77 1.16
C VAL A 331 11.14 -24.14 0.31
N VAL A 332 11.32 -24.65 -0.90
CA VAL A 332 12.36 -24.19 -1.84
C VAL A 332 11.85 -23.18 -2.86
N GLY A 333 10.52 -23.07 -3.00
CA GLY A 333 9.88 -22.13 -3.91
C GLY A 333 8.37 -22.20 -3.78
N TYR A 334 7.68 -21.49 -4.67
CA TYR A 334 6.22 -21.49 -4.75
C TYR A 334 5.80 -21.64 -6.21
N ARG A 335 4.67 -22.30 -6.42
CA ARG A 335 4.02 -22.42 -7.73
C ARG A 335 2.72 -21.62 -7.69
N LEU A 336 2.54 -20.70 -8.63
CA LEU A 336 1.26 -20.03 -8.82
C LEU A 336 0.19 -21.07 -9.20
N ILE A 337 -0.91 -21.10 -8.44
CA ILE A 337 -2.03 -22.01 -8.67
C ILE A 337 -3.33 -21.27 -8.94
N ASN A 338 -3.50 -20.08 -8.37
CA ASN A 338 -4.64 -19.21 -8.62
C ASN A 338 -4.18 -17.74 -8.57
N PRO A 339 -3.97 -17.10 -9.73
CA PRO A 339 -3.56 -15.69 -9.80
C PRO A 339 -4.53 -14.74 -9.10
N GLU A 340 -5.83 -15.01 -9.16
CA GLU A 340 -6.86 -14.13 -8.59
C GLU A 340 -6.79 -14.06 -7.06
N MET A 341 -6.25 -15.09 -6.41
CA MET A 341 -6.16 -15.16 -4.94
C MET A 341 -4.87 -14.55 -4.37
N VAL A 342 -3.97 -14.04 -5.20
CA VAL A 342 -2.73 -13.39 -4.75
C VAL A 342 -3.07 -12.11 -3.99
N GLN A 343 -2.50 -11.93 -2.81
CA GLN A 343 -2.76 -10.78 -1.92
C GLN A 343 -1.47 -10.26 -1.29
N ASP A 344 -0.41 -10.17 -2.09
CA ASP A 344 0.87 -9.67 -1.58
C ASP A 344 0.68 -8.23 -1.07
N PRO A 345 0.95 -7.96 0.21
CA PRO A 345 0.80 -6.62 0.76
C PRO A 345 1.85 -5.69 0.16
N VAL A 346 1.64 -4.38 0.29
CA VAL A 346 2.55 -3.36 -0.23
C VAL A 346 2.87 -2.36 0.87
N VAL A 347 4.14 -2.05 1.04
CA VAL A 347 4.60 -1.09 2.06
C VAL A 347 5.31 0.07 1.36
N PHE A 348 4.70 1.25 1.44
CA PHE A 348 5.31 2.49 0.95
C PHE A 348 5.96 3.24 2.09
N VAL A 349 7.23 3.61 1.91
CA VAL A 349 7.96 4.45 2.86
C VAL A 349 8.34 5.78 2.23
N PRO A 350 8.39 6.87 3.02
CA PRO A 350 8.91 8.15 2.55
C PRO A 350 10.40 8.07 2.20
N LEU A 351 10.79 8.81 1.18
CA LEU A 351 12.18 9.00 0.77
C LEU A 351 12.69 10.37 1.26
N SER A 352 13.82 10.34 1.97
CA SER A 352 14.61 11.54 2.27
C SER A 352 15.31 12.06 1.02
N ASP A 353 15.87 13.27 1.07
CA ASP A 353 16.63 13.80 -0.07
C ASP A 353 17.84 12.91 -0.40
N THR A 354 18.51 12.33 0.61
CA THR A 354 19.57 11.33 0.41
C THR A 354 19.07 10.07 -0.28
N ASP A 355 17.87 9.60 0.05
CA ASP A 355 17.26 8.45 -0.62
C ASP A 355 16.93 8.77 -2.09
N LEU A 356 16.43 9.99 -2.37
CA LEU A 356 16.11 10.44 -3.72
C LEU A 356 17.37 10.50 -4.59
N ASP A 357 18.49 10.98 -4.05
CA ASP A 357 19.77 11.01 -4.76
C ASP A 357 20.30 9.60 -5.04
N ALA A 358 20.19 8.69 -4.06
CA ALA A 358 20.55 7.29 -4.24
C ALA A 358 19.67 6.60 -5.30
N LEU A 359 18.37 6.88 -5.30
CA LEU A 359 17.42 6.36 -6.28
C LEU A 359 17.75 6.90 -7.70
N ARG A 360 17.97 8.21 -7.85
CA ARG A 360 18.40 8.80 -9.13
C ARG A 360 19.66 8.16 -9.66
N LYS A 361 20.65 7.95 -8.78
CA LYS A 361 21.91 7.28 -9.14
C LYS A 361 21.67 5.84 -9.59
N ALA A 362 20.83 5.08 -8.88
CA ALA A 362 20.47 3.70 -9.27
C ALA A 362 19.74 3.66 -10.61
N LEU A 363 18.86 4.64 -10.87
CA LEU A 363 18.13 4.79 -12.13
C LEU A 363 18.98 5.40 -13.26
N GLY A 364 20.17 5.92 -12.97
CA GLY A 364 21.00 6.65 -13.95
C GLY A 364 20.35 7.93 -14.47
N LEU A 365 19.56 8.60 -13.62
CA LEU A 365 18.89 9.87 -13.92
C LEU A 365 19.79 11.06 -13.58
N GLN A 366 19.52 12.20 -14.22
CA GLN A 366 20.13 13.48 -13.85
C GLN A 366 19.53 14.01 -12.53
N GLU A 367 20.26 14.87 -11.82
CA GLU A 367 19.88 15.38 -10.49
C GLU A 367 18.55 16.16 -10.51
N GLU A 368 18.24 16.81 -11.63
CA GLU A 368 17.04 17.65 -11.78
C GLU A 368 15.77 16.84 -12.04
N VAL A 369 15.90 15.54 -12.37
CA VAL A 369 14.74 14.68 -12.62
C VAL A 369 14.00 14.44 -11.30
N ALA A 370 12.72 14.75 -11.28
CA ALA A 370 11.86 14.48 -10.13
C ALA A 370 11.63 12.98 -9.98
N CYS A 371 11.88 12.47 -8.78
CA CYS A 371 11.47 11.13 -8.35
C CYS A 371 10.32 11.23 -7.34
N ASP A 372 9.51 10.19 -7.26
CA ASP A 372 8.45 10.08 -6.27
C ASP A 372 9.05 10.17 -4.86
N ARG A 373 8.43 10.96 -3.96
CA ARG A 373 8.90 11.14 -2.56
C ARG A 373 8.57 9.96 -1.64
N PHE A 374 8.10 8.87 -2.20
CA PHE A 374 7.76 7.64 -1.51
C PHE A 374 8.07 6.46 -2.43
N LEU A 375 8.33 5.29 -1.84
CA LEU A 375 8.65 4.08 -2.58
C LEU A 375 8.00 2.88 -1.94
N ASP A 376 7.42 2.02 -2.78
CA ASP A 376 7.12 0.63 -2.44
C ASP A 376 8.41 -0.14 -2.21
N ILE A 377 8.58 -0.62 -0.99
CA ILE A 377 9.68 -1.48 -0.58
C ILE A 377 9.16 -2.77 0.05
N GLY A 378 7.87 -3.09 -0.10
CA GLY A 378 7.13 -4.14 0.60
C GLY A 378 6.85 -5.35 -0.28
#